data_AF-Q0A5Q2-F1
#
_entry.id   AF-Q0A5Q2-F1
#
_cell.length_a   1.000
_cell.length_b   1.000
_cell.length_c   1.000
_cell.angle_alpha   90.00
_cell.angle_beta   90.00
_cell.angle_gamma   90.00
#
_symmetry.space_group_name_H-M   'P 1'
#
loop_
_entity.id
_entity.type
_entity.pdbx_description
1 polymer ?
#
loop_
_entity_poly.entity_id
_entity_poly.type
_entity_poly.pdbx_seq_one_letter_code
_entity_poly.pdbx_strand_id
1 'polypeptide(L)' 'MWYRIVRPPPGLSEEDRARHPSWRRTTRHYRRKQRRVRDLWIGAGLLMILAPVTAIPAILLGTVLAAFTILDETP' A
#
# COMPACT_ATOMS: atom_id res chain seq x y z
N MET A 1 10.88 21.27 2.35
CA MET A 1 12.31 20.99 2.03
C MET A 1 12.36 20.38 0.63
N TRP A 2 12.64 21.20 -0.38
CA TRP A 2 12.57 20.82 -1.79
C TRP A 2 13.79 19.97 -2.18
N TYR A 3 13.59 18.70 -2.54
CA TYR A 3 14.64 17.87 -3.12
C TYR A 3 14.94 18.40 -4.53
N ARG A 4 16.00 19.20 -4.65
CA ARG A 4 16.56 19.61 -5.95
C ARG A 4 16.94 18.32 -6.69
N ILE A 5 16.40 18.12 -7.89
CA ILE A 5 16.74 16.97 -8.74
C ILE A 5 18.19 17.19 -9.20
N VAL A 6 19.15 16.74 -8.40
CA VAL A 6 20.57 16.77 -8.75
C VAL A 6 20.76 15.70 -9.82
N ARG A 7 20.91 16.13 -11.07
CA ARG A 7 21.28 15.21 -12.16
C ARG A 7 22.70 14.70 -11.89
N PRO A 8 22.96 13.40 -12.07
CA PRO A 8 24.33 12.89 -11.95
C PRO A 8 25.19 13.46 -13.09
N PRO A 9 26.48 13.70 -12.84
CA PRO A 9 27.44 14.07 -13.88
C PRO A 9 27.41 13.09 -15.07
N PRO A 10 27.61 13.59 -16.30
CA PRO A 10 27.80 12.74 -17.47
C PRO A 10 29.06 11.89 -17.29
N GLY A 11 29.02 10.62 -17.71
CA GLY A 11 30.16 9.69 -17.63
C GLY A 11 30.23 8.81 -16.38
N LEU A 12 29.44 9.06 -15.34
CA LEU A 12 29.39 8.17 -14.15
C LEU A 12 28.70 6.83 -14.46
N SER A 13 29.34 5.73 -14.03
CA SER A 13 28.77 4.38 -14.10
C SER A 13 27.50 4.25 -13.24
N GLU A 14 26.67 3.25 -13.52
CA GLU A 14 25.46 3.00 -12.73
C GLU A 14 25.80 2.56 -11.29
N GLU A 15 26.95 1.90 -11.09
CA GLU A 15 27.46 1.46 -9.79
C GLU A 15 27.87 2.64 -8.91
N ASP A 16 28.59 3.62 -9.49
CA ASP A 16 28.98 4.84 -8.78
C ASP A 16 27.75 5.67 -8.39
N ARG A 17 26.76 5.73 -9.28
CA ARG A 17 25.46 6.36 -9.00
C ARG A 17 24.68 5.65 -7.91
N ALA A 18 24.83 4.34 -7.76
CA ALA A 18 24.18 3.55 -6.72
C ALA A 18 24.80 3.78 -5.33
N ARG A 19 26.11 4.05 -5.28
CA ARG A 19 26.84 4.37 -4.03
C ARG A 19 26.50 5.75 -3.49
N HIS A 20 26.28 6.74 -4.36
CA HIS A 20 25.93 8.09 -3.92
C HIS A 20 24.48 8.21 -3.42
N PRO A 21 24.23 8.69 -2.17
CA PRO A 21 22.87 8.78 -1.61
C PRO A 21 21.91 9.65 -2.43
N SER A 22 22.41 10.76 -2.99
CA SER A 22 21.66 11.72 -3.80
C SER A 22 21.26 11.16 -5.17
N TRP A 23 22.07 10.27 -5.75
CA TRP A 23 21.87 9.73 -7.11
C TRP A 23 21.34 8.30 -7.13
N ARG A 24 21.33 7.60 -6.00
CA ARG A 24 20.82 6.22 -5.90
C ARG A 24 19.42 6.07 -6.48
N ARG A 25 18.55 7.08 -6.29
CA ARG A 25 17.17 7.13 -6.81
C ARG A 25 17.08 7.23 -8.35
N THR A 26 18.17 7.63 -9.01
CA THR A 26 18.23 7.75 -10.48
C THR A 26 18.52 6.42 -11.17
N THR A 27 19.07 5.45 -10.46
CA THR A 27 19.43 4.13 -11.00
C THR A 27 18.21 3.34 -11.44
N ARG A 28 18.35 2.53 -12.49
CA ARG A 28 17.26 1.70 -13.02
C ARG A 28 16.84 0.65 -11.99
N HIS A 29 17.80 0.09 -11.28
CA HIS A 29 17.55 -0.89 -10.23
C HIS A 29 16.66 -0.32 -9.11
N TYR A 30 16.96 0.89 -8.62
CA TYR A 30 16.14 1.54 -7.60
C TYR A 30 14.71 1.80 -8.10
N ARG A 31 14.55 2.30 -9.33
CA ARG A 31 13.22 2.54 -9.92
C ARG A 31 12.41 1.26 -10.09
N ARG A 32 13.05 0.15 -10.49
CA ARG A 32 12.38 -1.16 -10.60
C ARG A 32 11.91 -1.64 -9.23
N LYS A 33 12.76 -1.54 -8.20
CA LYS A 33 12.39 -1.89 -6.82
C LYS A 33 11.25 -1.01 -6.32
N GLN A 34 11.31 0.29 -6.57
CA GLN A 34 10.26 1.24 -6.19
C GLN A 34 8.91 0.90 -6.83
N ARG A 35 8.89 0.49 -8.11
CA ARG A 35 7.65 0.04 -8.77
C ARG A 35 7.06 -1.19 -8.07
N ARG A 36 7.86 -2.23 -7.82
CA ARG A 36 7.39 -3.43 -7.10
C ARG A 36 6.83 -3.11 -5.72
N VAL A 37 7.53 -2.26 -4.96
CA VAL A 37 7.09 -1.84 -3.63
C VAL A 37 5.78 -1.05 -3.71
N ARG A 38 5.66 -0.13 -4.67
CA ARG A 38 4.42 0.62 -4.90
C ARG A 38 3.26 -0.32 -5.25
N ASP A 39 3.48 -1.24 -6.18
CA ASP A 39 2.43 -2.15 -6.63
C ASP A 39 2.00 -3.10 -5.50
N LEU A 40 2.95 -3.56 -4.65
CA LEU A 40 2.66 -4.31 -3.42
C LEU A 40 1.83 -3.49 -2.42
N TRP A 41 2.17 -2.22 -2.20
CA TRP A 41 1.41 -1.34 -1.31
C TRP A 41 -0.01 -1.08 -1.81
N ILE A 42 -0.18 -0.88 -3.12
CA ILE A 42 -1.50 -0.75 -3.75
C ILE A 42 -2.30 -2.04 -3.55
N GLY A 43 -1.69 -3.20 -3.80
CA GLY A 43 -2.34 -4.50 -3.59
C GLY A 43 -2.72 -4.74 -2.13
N ALA A 44 -1.83 -4.43 -1.19
CA ALA A 44 -2.10 -4.55 0.24
C ALA A 44 -3.22 -3.62 0.71
N GLY A 45 -3.22 -2.37 0.24
CA GLY A 45 -4.32 -1.42 0.51
C GLY A 45 -5.65 -1.89 -0.05
N LEU A 46 -5.65 -2.43 -1.28
CA LEU A 46 -6.86 -2.99 -1.89
C LEU A 46 -7.39 -4.20 -1.11
N LEU A 47 -6.50 -5.10 -0.67
CA LEU A 47 -6.86 -6.25 0.15
C LEU A 47 -7.46 -5.82 1.50
N MET A 48 -6.87 -4.81 2.15
CA MET A 48 -7.39 -4.23 3.39
C MET A 48 -8.79 -3.63 3.23
N ILE A 49 -9.14 -3.14 2.05
CA ILE A 49 -10.50 -2.64 1.76
C ILE A 49 -11.46 -3.78 1.45
N LEU A 50 -11.04 -4.75 0.63
CA LEU A 50 -11.89 -5.87 0.21
C LEU A 50 -12.23 -6.83 1.36
N ALA A 51 -11.29 -7.08 2.27
CA ALA A 51 -11.49 -8.01 3.39
C ALA A 51 -12.68 -7.64 4.32
N PRO A 52 -12.82 -6.39 4.81
CA PRO A 52 -13.97 -6.01 5.61
C PRO A 52 -15.25 -5.86 4.78
N VAL A 53 -15.17 -5.49 3.50
CA VAL A 53 -16.36 -5.33 2.64
C VAL A 53 -17.16 -6.63 2.52
N THR A 54 -16.51 -7.79 2.55
CA THR A 54 -17.21 -9.08 2.53
C THR A 54 -17.75 -9.48 3.91
N ALA A 55 -17.09 -9.06 4.99
CA ALA A 55 -17.49 -9.41 6.36
C ALA A 55 -18.60 -8.51 6.93
N ILE A 56 -18.59 -7.21 6.59
CA ILE A 56 -19.56 -6.22 7.07
C ILE A 56 -21.03 -6.65 6.86
N PRO A 57 -21.47 -7.10 5.66
CA PRO A 57 -22.87 -7.50 5.47
C PRO A 57 -23.24 -8.73 6.29
N ALA A 58 -22.33 -9.69 6.47
CA ALA A 58 -22.56 -10.87 7.29
C ALA A 58 -22.70 -10.51 8.79
N ILE A 59 -21.84 -9.61 9.28
CA ILE A 59 -21.90 -9.11 10.66
C ILE A 59 -23.17 -8.31 10.88
N LEU A 60 -23.52 -7.41 9.96
CA LEU A 60 -24.75 -6.61 10.04
C LEU A 60 -25.99 -7.51 10.05
N LEU A 61 -26.08 -8.47 9.12
CA LEU A 61 -27.21 -9.38 9.05
C LEU A 61 -27.32 -10.22 10.33
N GLY A 62 -26.22 -10.79 10.81
CA GLY A 62 -26.20 -11.55 12.06
C GLY A 62 -26.62 -10.71 13.27
N THR A 63 -26.16 -9.46 13.34
CA THR A 63 -26.52 -8.54 14.44
C THR A 63 -28.00 -8.17 14.40
N VAL A 64 -28.55 -7.86 13.22
CA VAL A 64 -29.98 -7.54 13.06
C VAL A 64 -30.85 -8.74 13.41
N LEU A 65 -30.50 -9.94 12.91
CA LEU A 65 -31.21 -11.17 13.25
C LEU A 65 -31.20 -11.41 14.76
N ALA A 66 -30.02 -11.35 15.39
CA ALA A 66 -29.88 -11.53 16.84
C ALA A 66 -30.69 -10.49 17.63
N ALA A 67 -30.73 -9.23 17.19
CA ALA A 67 -31.54 -8.19 17.83
C ALA A 67 -33.04 -8.51 17.77
N PHE A 68 -33.54 -9.02 16.65
CA PHE A 68 -34.92 -9.47 16.52
C PHE A 68 -35.21 -10.70 17.39
N THR A 69 -34.31 -11.69 17.42
CA THR A 69 -34.48 -12.88 18.27
C THR A 69 -34.57 -12.48 19.74
N ILE A 70 -33.67 -11.61 20.20
CA ILE A 70 -33.69 -11.13 21.59
C ILE A 70 -34.99 -10.38 21.88
N LEU A 71 -35.44 -9.51 20.97
CA LEU A 71 -36.68 -8.75 21.14
C LEU A 71 -37.91 -9.65 21.22
N ASP A 72 -37.95 -10.72 20.43
CA ASP A 72 -39.05 -11.70 20.43
C ASP A 72 -39.08 -12.55 21.71
N GLU A 73 -37.90 -12.83 22.28
CA GLU A 73 -37.74 -13.56 23.54
C GLU A 73 -37.93 -12.67 24.79
N THR A 74 -38.12 -11.35 24.63
CA THR A 74 -38.36 -10.44 25.77
C THR A 74 -39.87 -10.37 26.06
N PRO A 75 -40.35 -10.77 27.26
CA PRO A 75 -41.78 -10.81 27.61
C PRO A 75 -42.43 -9.42 27.80
#